data_AF-A0A0S8GFF6-F1
#
_entry.id   AF-A0A0S8GFF6-F1
#
_cell.length_a   1.000
_cell.length_b   1.000
_cell.length_c   1.000
_cell.angle_alpha   90.00
_cell.angle_beta   90.00
_cell.angle_gamma   90.00
#
_symmetry.space_group_name_H-M   'P 1'
#
loop_
_entity.id
_entity.type
_entity.pdbx_description
1 polymer ?
#
loop_
_entity_poly.entity_id
_entity_poly.type
_entity_poly.pdbx_seq_one_letter_code
_entity_poly.pdbx_strand_id
1 'polypeptide(L)'
;MIRYPPSMETEEVPLEVRNRQVVRGLATRIRILYEAIVEKFGDEGLELIRDVSRDYGESIARRVRDREGKMEIADVGHFVVRVFNNVLVEGEVTEFDEDRIAIKATACPYPFTSPEICEAHTTMEEALVRGLNEDLDYFIERSIPRGDPFCLHVICRK
;
A
#
# COMPACT_ATOMS: atom_id res chain seq x y z
N MET A 1 13.36 16.07 19.07
CA MET A 1 12.15 16.17 19.92
C MET A 1 12.01 17.60 20.41
N ILE A 2 10.80 18.15 20.40
CA ILE A 2 10.53 19.49 20.96
C ILE A 2 10.73 19.40 22.48
N ARG A 3 11.48 20.34 23.05
CA ARG A 3 11.66 20.43 24.51
C ARG A 3 10.49 21.20 25.10
N TYR A 4 9.84 20.62 26.09
CA TYR A 4 8.76 21.29 26.82
C TYR A 4 9.34 22.17 27.94
N PRO A 5 8.72 23.31 28.25
CA PRO A 5 9.04 24.04 29.48
C PRO A 5 8.69 23.18 30.70
N PRO A 6 9.42 23.29 31.83
CA PRO A 6 9.17 22.47 33.02
C PRO A 6 7.75 22.58 33.59
N SER A 7 7.04 23.67 33.27
CA SER A 7 5.67 23.96 33.72
C SER A 7 4.59 23.30 32.87
N MET A 8 4.94 22.64 31.76
CA MET A 8 3.97 21.99 30.88
C MET A 8 3.84 20.52 31.25
N GLU A 9 2.67 20.14 31.74
CA GLU A 9 2.31 18.74 31.93
C GLU A 9 2.19 18.06 30.56
N THR A 10 2.81 16.89 30.42
CA THR A 10 2.75 16.09 29.20
C THR A 10 2.45 14.65 29.56
N GLU A 11 1.51 14.05 28.83
CA GLU A 11 1.28 12.62 28.87
C GLU A 11 2.24 11.92 27.90
N GLU A 12 2.96 10.91 28.38
CA GLU A 12 3.80 10.07 27.53
C GLU A 12 2.93 9.10 26.74
N VAL A 13 2.86 9.29 25.43
CA VAL A 13 2.17 8.37 24.53
C VAL A 13 3.12 7.21 24.18
N PRO A 14 2.73 5.94 24.44
CA PRO A 14 3.54 4.79 24.06
C PRO A 14 3.90 4.79 22.57
N LEU A 15 5.12 4.34 22.24
CA LEU A 15 5.64 4.40 20.87
C LEU A 15 4.73 3.71 19.85
N GLU A 16 4.17 2.55 20.19
CA GLU A 16 3.26 1.81 19.32
C GLU A 16 1.98 2.59 19.01
N VAL A 17 1.37 3.20 20.04
CA VAL A 17 0.18 4.04 19.89
C VAL A 17 0.48 5.23 19.00
N ARG A 18 1.60 5.92 19.25
CA ARG A 18 2.05 7.05 18.43
C ARG A 18 2.28 6.63 16.98
N ASN A 19 2.96 5.51 16.74
CA ASN A 19 3.22 5.00 15.39
C ASN A 19 1.91 4.69 14.66
N ARG A 20 0.97 3.99 15.31
CA ARG A 20 -0.34 3.68 14.74
C ARG A 20 -1.11 4.95 14.35
N GLN A 21 -1.11 5.96 15.23
CA GLN A 21 -1.77 7.25 14.96
C GLN A 21 -1.11 7.99 13.79
N VAL A 22 0.22 8.07 13.75
CA VAL A 22 0.95 8.75 12.68
C VAL A 22 0.73 8.07 11.33
N VAL A 23 0.83 6.74 11.25
CA VAL A 23 0.62 5.99 10.01
C VAL A 23 -0.80 6.17 9.49
N ARG A 24 -1.82 6.03 10.35
CA ARG A 24 -3.24 6.27 9.98
C ARG A 24 -3.48 7.71 9.53
N GLY A 25 -2.88 8.69 10.21
CA GLY A 25 -2.97 10.10 9.86
C GLY A 25 -2.34 10.39 8.49
N LEU A 26 -1.18 9.82 8.21
CA LEU A 26 -0.51 9.94 6.90
C LEU A 26 -1.34 9.30 5.78
N ALA A 27 -1.86 8.08 6.00
CA ALA A 27 -2.68 7.39 5.00
C ALA A 27 -3.99 8.16 4.70
N THR A 28 -4.63 8.71 5.73
CA THR A 28 -5.80 9.57 5.58
C THR A 28 -5.46 10.85 4.80
N ARG A 29 -4.31 11.46 5.08
CA ARG A 29 -3.86 12.65 4.36
C ARG A 29 -3.56 12.35 2.89
N ILE A 30 -2.97 11.20 2.57
CA ILE A 30 -2.73 10.76 1.18
C ILE A 30 -4.06 10.67 0.43
N ARG A 31 -5.08 10.02 1.00
CA ARG A 31 -6.43 10.00 0.42
C ARG A 31 -6.95 11.40 0.12
N ILE A 32 -6.91 12.31 1.09
CA ILE A 32 -7.41 13.69 0.93
C ILE A 32 -6.66 14.42 -0.19
N LEU A 33 -5.33 14.25 -0.28
CA LEU A 33 -4.54 14.86 -1.34
C LEU A 33 -4.90 14.31 -2.71
N TYR A 34 -5.09 12.99 -2.84
CA TYR A 34 -5.50 12.38 -4.10
C TYR A 34 -6.88 12.86 -4.53
N GLU A 35 -7.85 12.89 -3.61
CA GLU A 35 -9.19 13.43 -3.89
C GLU A 35 -9.12 14.89 -4.36
N ALA A 36 -8.33 15.74 -3.70
CA ALA A 36 -8.17 17.13 -4.09
C ALA A 36 -7.46 17.29 -5.46
N ILE A 37 -6.51 16.42 -5.79
CA ILE A 37 -5.86 16.39 -7.10
C ILE A 37 -6.88 16.02 -8.19
N VAL A 38 -7.66 14.96 -7.99
CA VAL A 38 -8.66 14.52 -8.97
C VAL A 38 -9.80 15.53 -9.10
N GLU A 39 -10.27 16.12 -7.99
CA GLU A 39 -11.28 17.17 -8.03
C GLU A 39 -10.82 18.37 -8.88
N LYS A 40 -9.53 18.73 -8.78
CA LYS A 40 -8.98 19.88 -9.49
C LYS A 40 -8.61 19.60 -10.94
N PHE A 41 -8.10 18.41 -11.24
CA PHE A 41 -7.46 18.09 -12.53
C PHE A 41 -8.16 16.95 -13.31
N GLY A 42 -9.18 16.31 -12.75
CA GLY A 42 -9.90 15.21 -13.39
C GLY A 42 -8.97 14.04 -13.75
N ASP A 43 -9.07 13.57 -14.99
CA ASP A 43 -8.30 12.43 -15.52
C ASP A 43 -6.79 12.67 -15.51
N GLU A 44 -6.33 13.91 -15.75
CA GLU A 44 -4.91 14.25 -15.63
C GLU A 44 -4.40 14.07 -14.19
N GLY A 45 -5.26 14.34 -13.21
CA GLY A 45 -4.97 14.10 -11.81
C GLY A 45 -4.86 12.61 -11.48
N LEU A 46 -5.74 11.78 -12.05
CA LEU A 46 -5.67 10.33 -11.92
C LEU A 46 -4.40 9.77 -12.55
N GLU A 47 -4.02 10.24 -13.74
CA GLU A 47 -2.79 9.79 -14.40
C GLU A 47 -1.55 10.18 -13.61
N LEU A 48 -1.51 11.39 -13.06
CA LEU A 48 -0.43 11.81 -12.17
C LEU A 48 -0.30 10.89 -10.94
N ILE A 49 -1.43 10.48 -10.34
CA ILE A 49 -1.40 9.53 -9.22
C ILE A 49 -0.85 8.17 -9.66
N ARG A 50 -1.25 7.68 -10.83
CA ARG A 50 -0.74 6.41 -11.40
C ARG A 50 0.76 6.45 -11.59
N ASP A 51 1.26 7.52 -12.18
CA ASP A 51 2.69 7.66 -12.51
C ASP A 51 3.54 7.77 -11.25
N VAL A 52 3.15 8.62 -10.30
CA VAL A 52 3.88 8.75 -9.02
C VAL A 52 3.86 7.43 -8.24
N SER A 53 2.74 6.73 -8.24
CA SER A 53 2.60 5.43 -7.55
C SER A 53 3.47 4.36 -8.21
N ARG A 54 3.46 4.28 -9.54
CA ARG A 54 4.30 3.37 -10.35
C ARG A 54 5.78 3.64 -10.12
N ASP A 55 6.23 4.89 -10.27
CA ASP A 55 7.62 5.31 -10.05
C ASP A 55 8.09 4.93 -8.64
N TYR A 56 7.23 5.10 -7.64
CA TYR A 56 7.55 4.71 -6.27
C TYR A 56 7.70 3.19 -6.13
N GLY A 57 6.77 2.40 -6.69
CA GLY A 57 6.85 0.93 -6.72
C GLY A 57 8.11 0.42 -7.40
N GLU A 58 8.44 0.96 -8.58
CA GLU A 58 9.67 0.64 -9.33
C GLU A 58 10.92 1.00 -8.53
N SER A 59 10.92 2.14 -7.83
CA SER A 59 12.04 2.55 -6.99
C SER A 59 12.29 1.57 -5.84
N ILE A 60 11.23 0.97 -5.27
CA ILE A 60 11.34 -0.03 -4.21
C ILE A 60 11.88 -1.33 -4.82
N ALA A 61 11.27 -1.80 -5.91
CA ALA A 61 11.69 -3.03 -6.60
C ALA A 61 13.17 -3.00 -6.97
N ARG A 62 13.65 -1.86 -7.52
CA ARG A 62 15.06 -1.65 -7.87
C ARG A 62 15.98 -1.81 -6.66
N ARG A 63 15.69 -1.09 -5.56
CA ARG A 63 16.48 -1.15 -4.32
C ARG A 63 16.53 -2.57 -3.72
N VAL A 64 15.43 -3.31 -3.82
CA VAL A 64 15.36 -4.69 -3.32
C VAL A 64 16.16 -5.63 -4.21
N ARG A 65 15.98 -5.56 -5.53
CA ARG A 65 16.73 -6.38 -6.49
C ARG A 65 18.23 -6.15 -6.43
N ASP A 66 18.66 -4.90 -6.27
CA ASP A 66 20.08 -4.55 -6.15
C ASP A 66 20.72 -5.24 -4.93
N ARG A 67 19.93 -5.57 -3.89
CA ARG A 67 20.39 -6.22 -2.67
C ARG A 67 20.21 -7.74 -2.68
N GLU A 68 19.08 -8.23 -3.18
CA GLU A 68 18.64 -9.62 -3.04
C GLU A 68 18.68 -10.44 -4.35
N GLY A 69 18.73 -9.79 -5.52
CA GLY A 69 18.61 -10.46 -6.83
C GLY A 69 17.17 -10.70 -7.29
N LYS A 70 16.98 -11.65 -8.22
CA LYS A 70 15.63 -12.07 -8.70
C LYS A 70 14.94 -12.87 -7.60
N MET A 71 13.65 -12.61 -7.38
CA MET A 71 12.84 -13.23 -6.32
C MET A 71 11.81 -14.19 -6.92
N GLU A 72 11.56 -15.32 -6.26
CA GLU A 72 10.45 -16.21 -6.63
C GLU A 72 9.13 -15.73 -5.99
N ILE A 73 7.99 -16.29 -6.42
CA ILE A 73 6.66 -15.85 -5.97
C ILE A 73 6.53 -15.84 -4.44
N ALA A 74 7.06 -16.85 -3.75
CA ALA A 74 7.03 -16.95 -2.30
C ALA A 74 7.79 -15.78 -1.63
N ASP A 75 8.96 -15.43 -2.16
CA ASP A 75 9.76 -14.31 -1.66
C ASP A 75 9.04 -12.98 -1.90
N VAL A 76 8.46 -12.81 -3.09
CA VAL A 76 7.67 -11.61 -3.45
C VAL A 76 6.44 -11.50 -2.54
N GLY A 77 5.73 -12.60 -2.30
CA GLY A 77 4.60 -12.65 -1.37
C GLY A 77 4.99 -12.25 0.04
N HIS A 78 6.07 -12.80 0.59
CA HIS A 78 6.59 -12.39 1.89
C HIS A 78 6.96 -10.89 1.93
N PHE A 79 7.54 -10.37 0.85
CA PHE A 79 7.85 -8.95 0.75
C PHE A 79 6.60 -8.08 0.78
N VAL A 80 5.58 -8.42 -0.02
CA VAL A 80 4.31 -7.68 -0.08
C VAL A 80 3.56 -7.75 1.24
N VAL A 81 3.49 -8.91 1.90
CA VAL A 81 2.91 -9.03 3.25
C VAL A 81 3.62 -8.10 4.24
N ARG A 82 4.94 -7.98 4.17
CA ARG A 82 5.69 -7.03 5.01
C ARG A 82 5.35 -5.56 4.67
N VAL A 83 5.14 -5.22 3.41
CA VAL A 83 4.68 -3.88 3.01
C VAL A 83 3.31 -3.58 3.63
N PHE A 84 2.38 -4.53 3.57
CA PHE A 84 1.04 -4.40 4.15
C PHE A 84 1.10 -4.22 5.67
N ASN A 85 1.96 -4.97 6.35
CA ASN A 85 2.18 -4.82 7.78
C ASN A 85 2.76 -3.44 8.15
N ASN A 86 3.62 -2.86 7.31
CA ASN A 86 4.19 -1.52 7.56
C ASN A 86 3.15 -0.39 7.50
N VAL A 87 2.06 -0.59 6.74
CA VAL A 87 0.93 0.35 6.67
C VAL A 87 -0.26 -0.10 7.54
N LEU A 88 -0.03 -1.08 8.43
CA LEU A 88 -0.98 -1.55 9.44
C LEU A 88 -2.29 -2.07 8.84
N VAL A 89 -2.21 -2.80 7.73
CA VAL A 89 -3.38 -3.49 7.18
C VAL A 89 -3.88 -4.54 8.18
N GLU A 90 -5.19 -4.55 8.40
CA GLU A 90 -5.88 -5.62 9.13
C GLU A 90 -6.37 -6.66 8.11
N GLY A 91 -5.96 -7.92 8.27
CA GLY A 91 -6.19 -8.94 7.26
C GLY A 91 -5.49 -10.26 7.52
N GLU A 92 -5.52 -11.14 6.52
CA GLU A 92 -4.91 -12.48 6.54
C GLU A 92 -4.45 -12.90 5.14
N VAL A 93 -3.41 -13.75 5.07
CA VAL A 93 -3.04 -14.44 3.83
C VAL A 93 -3.96 -15.64 3.68
N THR A 94 -4.77 -15.67 2.62
CA THR A 94 -5.75 -16.74 2.38
C THR A 94 -5.24 -17.84 1.46
N GLU A 95 -4.27 -17.54 0.60
CA GLU A 95 -3.61 -18.48 -0.30
C GLU A 95 -2.11 -18.17 -0.35
N PHE A 96 -1.27 -19.21 -0.35
CA PHE A 96 0.18 -19.09 -0.44
C PHE A 96 0.76 -20.36 -1.05
N ASP A 97 0.84 -20.41 -2.37
CA ASP A 97 1.42 -21.52 -3.12
C ASP A 97 2.33 -21.03 -4.27
N GLU A 98 2.76 -21.95 -5.13
CA GLU A 98 3.74 -21.71 -6.20
C GLU A 98 3.16 -20.93 -7.39
N ASP A 99 1.84 -20.81 -7.49
CA ASP A 99 1.13 -20.19 -8.61
C ASP A 99 0.36 -18.93 -8.18
N ARG A 100 -0.11 -18.87 -6.94
CA ARG A 100 -0.96 -17.80 -6.43
C ARG A 100 -0.72 -17.50 -4.95
N ILE A 101 -0.73 -16.20 -4.65
CA ILE A 101 -0.75 -15.67 -3.29
C ILE A 101 -1.92 -14.71 -3.19
N ALA A 102 -2.76 -14.88 -2.18
CA ALA A 102 -3.91 -14.03 -1.93
C ALA A 102 -3.89 -13.45 -0.51
N ILE A 103 -4.05 -12.13 -0.42
CA ILE A 103 -4.04 -11.39 0.84
C ILE A 103 -5.39 -10.69 0.97
N LYS A 104 -6.17 -11.11 1.96
CA LYS A 104 -7.45 -10.50 2.32
C LYS A 104 -7.20 -9.37 3.31
N ALA A 105 -7.62 -8.15 2.95
CA ALA A 105 -7.62 -6.99 3.83
C ALA A 105 -9.06 -6.62 4.21
N THR A 106 -9.37 -6.66 5.51
CA THR A 106 -10.72 -6.37 6.04
C THR A 106 -10.97 -4.88 6.25
N ALA A 107 -9.92 -4.07 6.20
CA ALA A 107 -9.99 -2.62 6.24
C ALA A 107 -8.92 -2.01 5.35
N CYS A 108 -9.27 -0.95 4.60
CA CYS A 108 -8.31 -0.26 3.77
C CYS A 108 -7.43 0.66 4.62
N PRO A 109 -6.08 0.55 4.57
CA PRO A 109 -5.19 1.42 5.34
C PRO A 109 -5.26 2.87 4.85
N TYR A 110 -5.51 3.06 3.56
CA TYR A 110 -5.87 4.33 2.93
C TYR A 110 -7.37 4.31 2.72
N PRO A 111 -8.19 5.02 3.51
CA PRO A 111 -9.65 4.86 3.47
C PRO A 111 -10.30 5.46 2.21
N PHE A 112 -9.81 5.10 1.02
CA PHE A 112 -10.31 5.49 -0.29
C PHE A 112 -11.77 5.09 -0.45
N THR A 113 -12.54 5.99 -1.05
CA THR A 113 -13.96 5.76 -1.38
C THR A 113 -14.20 5.70 -2.90
N SER A 114 -13.25 6.18 -3.71
CA SER A 114 -13.29 6.09 -5.17
C SER A 114 -12.52 4.85 -5.65
N PRO A 115 -13.15 3.96 -6.44
CA PRO A 115 -12.47 2.87 -7.12
C PRO A 115 -11.30 3.34 -8.00
N GLU A 116 -11.46 4.43 -8.73
CA GLU A 116 -10.48 4.95 -9.69
C GLU A 116 -9.23 5.45 -8.98
N ILE A 117 -9.39 6.15 -7.85
CA ILE A 117 -8.26 6.58 -7.02
C ILE A 117 -7.56 5.38 -6.38
N CYS A 118 -8.32 4.38 -5.92
CA CYS A 118 -7.75 3.16 -5.36
C CYS A 118 -6.92 2.42 -6.41
N GLU A 119 -7.45 2.24 -7.61
CA GLU A 119 -6.75 1.60 -8.73
C GLU A 119 -5.51 2.41 -9.13
N ALA A 120 -5.61 3.74 -9.20
CA ALA A 120 -4.47 4.60 -9.50
C ALA A 120 -3.36 4.51 -8.44
N HIS A 121 -3.70 4.35 -7.16
CA HIS A 121 -2.71 4.10 -6.10
C HIS A 121 -2.08 2.71 -6.22
N THR A 122 -2.89 1.71 -6.59
CA THR A 122 -2.53 0.29 -6.63
C THR A 122 -1.49 -0.04 -7.71
N THR A 123 -1.25 0.88 -8.66
CA THR A 123 -0.13 0.76 -9.62
C THR A 123 1.23 0.70 -8.91
N MET A 124 1.32 1.16 -7.66
CA MET A 124 2.50 0.99 -6.81
C MET A 124 2.82 -0.48 -6.54
N GLU A 125 1.86 -1.25 -6.04
CA GLU A 125 2.05 -2.67 -5.78
C GLU A 125 2.21 -3.47 -7.09
N GLU A 126 1.50 -3.11 -8.16
CA GLU A 126 1.67 -3.72 -9.48
C GLU A 126 3.10 -3.55 -10.00
N ALA A 127 3.61 -2.32 -9.98
CA ALA A 127 4.96 -2.00 -10.43
C ALA A 127 6.03 -2.63 -9.51
N LEU A 128 5.76 -2.69 -8.21
CA LEU A 128 6.62 -3.38 -7.25
C LEU A 128 6.72 -4.87 -7.58
N VAL A 129 5.59 -5.58 -7.70
CA VAL A 129 5.57 -7.03 -7.95
C VAL A 129 6.25 -7.37 -9.27
N ARG A 130 5.85 -6.70 -10.35
CA ARG A 130 6.47 -6.90 -11.69
C ARG A 130 7.94 -6.49 -11.71
N GLY A 131 8.31 -5.48 -10.93
CA GLY A 131 9.69 -5.04 -10.82
C GLY A 131 10.59 -6.02 -10.08
N LEU A 132 10.05 -6.77 -9.11
CA LEU A 132 10.75 -7.83 -8.38
C LEU A 132 10.85 -9.12 -9.19
N ASN A 133 9.81 -9.44 -9.97
CA ASN A 133 9.79 -10.56 -10.89
C ASN A 133 8.82 -10.28 -12.06
N GLU A 134 9.34 -10.20 -13.28
CA GLU A 134 8.58 -9.86 -14.49
C GLU A 134 7.57 -10.94 -14.91
N ASP A 135 7.76 -12.18 -14.42
CA ASP A 135 6.88 -13.33 -14.68
C ASP A 135 5.64 -13.34 -13.76
N LEU A 136 5.57 -12.40 -12.80
CA LEU A 136 4.46 -12.25 -11.88
C LEU A 136 3.56 -11.08 -12.28
N ASP A 137 2.31 -11.18 -11.88
CA ASP A 137 1.33 -10.10 -11.96
C ASP A 137 0.68 -9.84 -10.61
N TYR A 138 0.06 -8.68 -10.48
CA TYR A 138 -0.65 -8.27 -9.28
C TYR A 138 -1.93 -7.49 -9.62
N PHE A 139 -3.01 -7.81 -8.92
CA PHE A 139 -4.28 -7.10 -9.05
C PHE A 139 -5.13 -7.23 -7.78
N ILE A 140 -6.16 -6.39 -7.69
CA ILE A 140 -7.17 -6.45 -6.63
C ILE A 140 -8.42 -7.12 -7.19
N GLU A 141 -8.66 -8.37 -6.80
CA GLU A 141 -9.80 -9.17 -7.27
C GLU A 141 -11.12 -8.66 -6.67
N ARG A 142 -11.13 -8.33 -5.39
CA ARG A 142 -12.25 -7.72 -4.65
C ARG A 142 -11.78 -6.45 -3.97
N SER A 143 -12.60 -5.41 -3.92
CA SER A 143 -12.19 -4.08 -3.44
C SER A 143 -13.29 -3.38 -2.64
N ILE A 144 -12.97 -2.93 -1.43
CA ILE A 144 -13.87 -2.16 -0.57
C ILE A 144 -14.40 -0.89 -1.28
N PRO A 145 -13.57 -0.08 -1.96
CA PRO A 145 -14.06 1.02 -2.79
C PRO A 145 -15.09 0.63 -3.86
N ARG A 146 -15.06 -0.61 -4.38
CA ARG A 146 -16.06 -1.14 -5.33
C ARG A 146 -17.32 -1.69 -4.66
N GLY A 147 -17.40 -1.64 -3.32
CA GLY A 147 -18.53 -2.13 -2.53
C GLY A 147 -18.37 -3.55 -1.99
N ASP A 148 -17.22 -4.19 -2.19
CA ASP A 148 -16.95 -5.51 -1.60
C ASP A 148 -16.75 -5.41 -0.07
N PRO A 149 -17.05 -6.48 0.69
CA PRO A 149 -16.85 -6.48 2.15
C PRO A 149 -15.37 -6.49 2.58
N PHE A 150 -14.44 -6.76 1.66
CA PHE A 150 -13.00 -6.79 1.89
C PHE A 150 -12.25 -6.56 0.58
N CYS A 151 -10.97 -6.18 0.68
CA CYS A 151 -10.06 -6.22 -0.46
C CYS A 151 -9.39 -7.59 -0.55
N LEU A 152 -9.26 -8.15 -1.76
CA LEU A 152 -8.49 -9.36 -2.02
C LEU A 152 -7.38 -9.04 -3.01
N HIS A 153 -6.17 -8.91 -2.50
CA HIS A 153 -4.97 -8.61 -3.27
C HIS A 153 -4.34 -9.92 -3.73
N VAL A 154 -4.10 -10.06 -5.02
CA VAL A 154 -3.63 -11.30 -5.64
C VAL A 154 -2.29 -11.06 -6.31
N ILE A 155 -1.33 -11.96 -6.07
CA ILE A 155 -0.11 -12.11 -6.85
C ILE A 155 -0.22 -13.46 -7.54
N CYS A 156 0.03 -13.53 -8.85
CA CYS A 156 0.03 -14.79 -9.59
C CYS A 156 1.08 -14.81 -10.69
N ARG A 157 1.39 -15.99 -11.23
CA ARG A 157 2.17 -16.11 -12.46
C ARG A 157 1.34 -15.67 -13.67
N LYS A 158 2.01 -15.10 -14.67
CA LYS A 158 1.42 -14.75 -15.97
C LYS A 158 1.17 -15.96 -16.86
#